data_AF-A0A9E0P9Q5-F1
#
_entry.id   AF-A0A9E0P9Q5-F1
#
_cell.length_a   1.000
_cell.length_b   1.000
_cell.length_c   1.000
_cell.angle_alpha   90.00
_cell.angle_beta   90.00
_cell.angle_gamma   90.00
#
_symmetry.space_group_name_H-M   'P 1'
#
loop_
_entity.id
_entity.type
_entity.pdbx_description
1 polymer ?
#
loop_
_entity_poly.entity_id
_entity_poly.type
_entity_poly.pdbx_seq_one_letter_code
_entity_poly.pdbx_strand_id
1 'polypeptide(L)'
;YKTIALSLGGVSNLTITELKPKHILILAKEFNLSLKSLDLTYQQLKARIESAKQSIFEDEITSKTLKETLITLMEKRWNGTFALIGQSLSKKP
;
A
#
# COMPACT_ATOMS: atom_id res chain seq x y z
N TYR A 1 4.93 18.39 1.76
CA TYR A 1 4.77 17.59 2.98
C TYR A 1 4.05 16.27 2.66
N LYS A 2 4.81 15.21 2.29
CA LYS A 2 4.29 13.84 2.06
C LYS A 2 5.23 12.82 2.71
N THR A 3 5.57 13.09 3.96
CA THR A 3 6.40 12.23 4.81
C THR A 3 5.50 11.34 5.63
N ILE A 4 5.78 10.04 5.65
CA ILE A 4 5.18 9.18 6.67
C ILE A 4 5.89 9.52 7.98
N ALA A 5 5.16 10.05 8.96
CA ALA A 5 5.67 10.38 10.29
C ALA A 5 5.83 9.11 11.15
N LEU A 6 6.46 8.07 10.59
CA LEU A 6 6.86 6.86 11.28
C LEU A 6 8.36 6.70 11.05
N SER A 7 9.13 6.57 12.11
CA SER A 7 10.54 6.19 12.05
C SER A 7 10.64 4.72 11.62
N LEU A 8 10.53 4.46 10.32
CA LEU A 8 10.55 3.10 9.76
C LEU A 8 12.00 2.62 9.68
N GLY A 9 12.41 1.63 10.47
CA GLY A 9 13.71 0.99 10.32
C GLY A 9 14.91 1.91 10.50
N GLY A 10 14.81 2.88 11.41
CA GLY A 10 15.85 3.88 11.65
C GLY A 10 15.91 5.03 10.64
N VAL A 11 14.98 5.09 9.67
CA VAL A 11 14.88 6.21 8.73
C VAL A 11 13.79 7.18 9.18
N SER A 12 14.19 8.37 9.63
CA SER A 12 13.27 9.48 9.91
C SER A 12 12.79 10.12 8.62
N ASN A 13 11.49 10.43 8.51
CA ASN A 13 10.92 11.20 7.41
C ASN A 13 11.05 10.52 6.03
N LEU A 14 10.65 9.25 5.92
CA LEU A 14 10.60 8.58 4.63
C LEU A 14 9.52 9.20 3.74
N THR A 15 9.89 9.58 2.52
CA THR A 15 8.92 10.03 1.52
C THR A 15 8.06 8.86 1.08
N ILE A 16 6.75 9.07 0.95
CA ILE A 16 5.77 8.06 0.54
C ILE A 16 6.15 7.33 -0.77
N THR A 17 6.83 8.03 -1.68
CA THR A 17 7.32 7.53 -2.97
C THR A 17 8.53 6.59 -2.86
N GLU A 18 9.27 6.64 -1.76
CA GLU A 18 10.49 5.86 -1.53
C GLU A 18 10.20 4.57 -0.74
N LEU A 19 8.93 4.33 -0.45
CA LEU A 19 8.47 3.13 0.23
C LEU A 19 8.71 1.90 -0.64
N LYS A 20 9.68 1.08 -0.23
CA LYS A 20 10.07 -0.19 -0.87
C LYS A 20 9.57 -1.37 -0.04
N PRO A 21 9.47 -2.58 -0.61
CA PRO A 21 9.06 -3.77 0.13
C PRO A 21 9.85 -4.00 1.43
N LYS A 22 11.18 -3.76 1.40
CA LYS A 22 12.04 -3.88 2.58
C LYS A 22 11.59 -3.01 3.77
N HIS A 23 11.04 -1.80 3.52
CA HIS A 23 10.59 -0.91 4.59
C HIS A 23 9.32 -1.46 5.26
N ILE A 24 8.43 -2.08 4.48
CA ILE A 24 7.23 -2.74 5.03
C ILE A 24 7.58 -4.00 5.83
N LEU A 25 8.59 -4.76 5.38
CA LEU A 25 9.08 -5.92 6.13
C LEU A 25 9.72 -5.51 7.47
N ILE A 26 10.51 -4.43 7.48
CA ILE A 26 11.09 -3.88 8.72
C ILE A 26 9.97 -3.38 9.63
N LEU A 27 8.99 -2.66 9.08
CA LEU A 27 7.84 -2.19 9.83
C LEU A 27 7.08 -3.33 10.51
N ALA A 28 6.82 -4.42 9.78
CA ALA A 28 6.17 -5.58 10.35
C ALA A 28 6.98 -6.20 11.48
N LYS A 29 8.32 -6.28 11.34
CA LYS A 29 9.18 -6.74 12.44
C LYS A 29 9.10 -5.83 13.66
N GLU A 30 9.10 -4.50 13.48
CA GLU A 30 8.97 -3.52 14.57
C GLU A 30 7.63 -3.63 15.30
N PHE A 31 6.54 -3.87 14.56
CA PHE A 31 5.20 -4.11 15.14
C PHE A 31 4.95 -5.58 15.55
N ASN A 32 6.00 -6.41 15.54
CA ASN A 32 5.92 -7.84 15.88
C ASN A 32 4.88 -8.61 15.05
N LEU A 33 4.63 -8.17 13.82
CA LEU A 33 3.74 -8.80 12.85
C LEU A 33 4.48 -9.93 12.12
N SER A 34 3.84 -11.10 12.07
CA SER A 34 4.37 -12.24 11.33
C SER A 34 4.31 -11.99 9.81
N LEU A 35 5.22 -12.62 9.05
CA LEU A 35 5.15 -12.60 7.58
C LEU A 35 3.81 -13.15 7.06
N LYS A 36 3.20 -14.09 7.78
CA LYS A 36 1.88 -14.65 7.46
C LYS A 36 0.77 -13.62 7.65
N SER A 37 0.86 -12.79 8.70
CA SER A 37 -0.07 -11.68 8.95
C SER A 37 0.04 -10.61 7.86
N LEU A 38 1.27 -10.33 7.40
CA LEU A 38 1.51 -9.44 6.27
C LEU A 38 0.92 -9.97 4.96
N ASP A 39 1.14 -11.25 4.65
CA ASP A 39 0.56 -11.88 3.46
C ASP A 39 -0.97 -11.88 3.52
N LEU A 40 -1.56 -12.22 4.67
CA LEU A 40 -3.01 -12.15 4.87
C LEU A 40 -3.56 -10.73 4.66
N THR A 41 -2.85 -9.72 5.16
CA THR A 41 -3.20 -8.31 4.95
C THR A 41 -3.10 -7.93 3.47
N TYR A 42 -2.05 -8.38 2.78
CA TYR A 42 -1.88 -8.17 1.34
C TYR A 42 -3.01 -8.79 0.53
N GLN A 43 -3.37 -10.05 0.80
CA GLN A 43 -4.48 -10.72 0.11
C GLN A 43 -5.82 -10.03 0.38
N GLN A 44 -6.05 -9.58 1.62
CA GLN A 44 -7.25 -8.84 2.00
C GLN A 44 -7.36 -7.48 1.31
N LEU A 45 -6.24 -6.75 1.14
CA LEU A 45 -6.21 -5.50 0.37
C LEU A 45 -6.43 -5.78 -1.11
N LYS A 46 -5.82 -6.84 -1.65
CA LYS A 46 -5.95 -7.25 -3.05
C LYS A 46 -7.41 -7.56 -3.41
N ALA A 47 -8.10 -8.31 -2.56
CA ALA A 47 -9.49 -8.68 -2.79
C ALA A 47 -10.45 -7.49 -2.79
N ARG A 48 -10.09 -6.38 -2.12
CA ARG A 48 -10.96 -5.22 -1.93
C ARG A 48 -10.68 -4.06 -2.88
N ILE A 49 -9.61 -4.13 -3.68
CA ILE A 49 -9.20 -2.97 -4.48
C ILE A 49 -10.26 -2.54 -5.50
N GLU A 50 -10.89 -3.50 -6.18
CA GLU A 50 -11.94 -3.20 -7.16
C GLU A 50 -13.20 -2.64 -6.48
N SER A 51 -13.58 -3.18 -5.32
CA SER A 51 -14.67 -2.63 -4.52
C SER A 51 -14.39 -1.19 -4.07
N ALA A 52 -13.15 -0.89 -3.66
CA ALA A 52 -12.77 0.47 -3.28
C ALA A 52 -12.80 1.45 -4.46
N LYS A 53 -12.36 1.03 -5.66
CA LYS A 53 -12.49 1.85 -6.87
C LYS A 53 -13.96 2.13 -7.20
N GLN A 54 -14.81 1.11 -7.09
CA GLN A 54 -16.24 1.24 -7.35
C GLN A 54 -16.90 2.24 -6.39
N SER A 55 -16.59 2.17 -5.08
CA SER A 55 -17.11 3.14 -4.11
C SER A 55 -16.69 4.59 -4.41
N ILE A 56 -15.46 4.80 -4.91
CA ILE A 56 -15.02 6.13 -5.36
C ILE A 56 -15.78 6.57 -6.61
N PHE A 57 -16.06 5.65 -7.52
CA PHE A 57 -16.79 5.94 -8.74
C PHE A 57 -18.25 6.33 -8.46
N GLU A 58 -18.89 5.63 -7.52
CA GLU A 58 -20.30 5.82 -7.14
C GLU A 58 -20.55 7.05 -6.27
N ASP A 59 -19.52 7.62 -5.62
CA ASP A 59 -19.67 8.77 -4.71
C ASP A 59 -20.26 10.02 -5.42
N GLU A 60 -21.45 10.48 -5.03
CA GLU A 60 -22.14 11.55 -5.75
C GLU A 60 -21.51 12.95 -5.58
N ILE A 61 -20.66 13.13 -4.57
CA ILE A 61 -20.15 14.44 -4.14
C ILE A 61 -18.86 14.80 -4.89
N THR A 62 -18.07 13.81 -5.29
CA THR A 62 -16.73 14.01 -5.85
C THR A 62 -16.77 14.30 -7.36
N SER A 63 -15.99 15.28 -7.82
CA SER A 63 -15.88 15.59 -9.25
C SER A 63 -15.31 14.40 -10.03
N LYS A 64 -15.78 14.21 -11.28
CA LYS A 64 -15.33 13.13 -12.16
C LYS A 64 -13.81 13.07 -12.30
N THR A 65 -13.16 14.21 -12.52
CA THR A 65 -11.70 14.33 -12.65
C THR A 65 -10.96 13.89 -11.38
N LEU A 66 -11.49 14.22 -10.20
CA LEU A 66 -10.88 13.82 -8.94
C LEU A 66 -11.03 12.32 -8.70
N LYS A 67 -12.19 11.73 -9.02
CA LYS A 67 -12.41 10.27 -8.95
C LYS A 67 -11.44 9.51 -9.85
N GLU A 68 -11.33 9.90 -11.11
CA GLU A 68 -10.41 9.29 -12.08
C GLU A 68 -8.94 9.42 -11.62
N THR A 69 -8.57 10.58 -11.08
CA THR A 69 -7.23 10.82 -10.54
C THR A 69 -6.94 9.91 -9.34
N LEU A 70 -7.90 9.78 -8.41
CA LEU A 70 -7.76 8.91 -7.24
C LEU A 70 -7.61 7.45 -7.64
N ILE A 71 -8.47 6.96 -8.53
CA ILE A 71 -8.41 5.58 -9.05
C ILE A 71 -7.06 5.33 -9.74
N THR A 72 -6.62 6.25 -10.61
CA THR A 72 -5.32 6.15 -11.29
C THR A 72 -4.15 6.08 -10.31
N LEU A 73 -4.17 6.91 -9.26
CA LEU A 73 -3.13 6.91 -8.23
C LEU A 73 -3.14 5.63 -7.41
N MET A 74 -4.32 5.10 -7.08
CA MET A 74 -4.47 3.80 -6.40
C MET A 74 -3.90 2.67 -7.25
N GLU A 75 -4.23 2.61 -8.54
CA GLU A 75 -3.73 1.59 -9.47
C GLU A 75 -2.22 1.64 -9.63
N LYS A 76 -1.65 2.84 -9.86
CA LYS A 76 -0.21 3.03 -9.95
C LYS A 76 0.51 2.51 -8.72
N ARG A 77 -0.07 2.75 -7.54
CA ARG A 77 0.54 2.32 -6.28
C ARG A 77 0.39 0.82 -6.03
N TRP A 78 -0.73 0.24 -6.45
CA TRP A 78 -0.97 -1.19 -6.40
C TRP A 78 0.01 -1.95 -7.30
N ASN A 79 0.09 -1.57 -8.57
CA ASN A 79 0.93 -2.21 -9.58
C ASN A 79 2.42 -1.99 -9.34
N GLY A 80 2.79 -0.92 -8.65
CA GLY A 80 4.16 -0.68 -8.19
C GLY A 80 4.45 -1.35 -6.85
N THR A 81 4.39 -0.57 -5.77
CA THR A 81 4.89 -0.96 -4.44
C THR A 81 4.23 -2.21 -3.88
N PHE A 82 2.89 -2.34 -3.97
CA PHE A 82 2.19 -3.47 -3.36
C PHE A 82 2.39 -4.78 -4.11
N ALA A 83 2.39 -4.77 -5.45
CA ALA A 83 2.72 -5.94 -6.25
C ALA A 83 4.13 -6.47 -5.94
N LEU A 84 5.12 -5.56 -5.79
CA LEU A 84 6.49 -5.92 -5.41
C LEU A 84 6.57 -6.48 -3.98
N ILE A 85 5.75 -5.99 -3.05
CA ILE A 85 5.62 -6.57 -1.69
C ILE A 85 5.08 -8.00 -1.78
N GLY A 86 3.99 -8.22 -2.50
CA GLY A 86 3.41 -9.55 -2.68
C GLY A 86 4.40 -10.54 -3.31
N GLN A 87 5.16 -10.13 -4.32
CA GLN A 87 6.22 -10.95 -4.90
C GLN A 87 7.33 -11.26 -3.90
N SER A 88 7.74 -10.26 -3.10
CA SER A 88 8.79 -10.43 -2.07
C SER A 88 8.34 -11.35 -0.94
N LEU A 89 7.05 -11.34 -0.58
CA LEU A 89 6.48 -12.22 0.45
C LEU A 89 6.26 -13.66 -0.07
N SER A 90 5.94 -13.82 -1.36
CA SER A 90 5.73 -15.12 -1.99
C SER A 90 7.05 -15.89 -2.21
N LYS A 91 8.15 -15.17 -2.43
CA LYS A 91 9.51 -15.74 -2.39
C LYS A 91 9.87 -16.06 -0.93
N LYS A 92 9.42 -17.21 -0.44
CA LYS A 92 10.01 -17.81 0.76
C LYS A 92 11.53 -18.00 0.53
N PRO A 93 12.37 -17.81 1.56
CA PRO A 93 13.76 -18.26 1.52
C PRO A 93 13.85 -19.77 1.37
#